data_AF-A0A226X2R1-F1
#
_entry.id   AF-A0A226X2R1-F1
#
_cell.length_a   1.000
_cell.length_b   1.000
_cell.length_c   1.000
_cell.angle_alpha   90.00
_cell.angle_beta   90.00
_cell.angle_gamma   90.00
#
_symmetry.space_group_name_H-M   'P 1'
#
loop_
_entity.id
_entity.type
_entity.pdbx_description
1 polymer ?
#
loop_
_entity_poly.entity_id
_entity_poly.type
_entity_poly.pdbx_seq_one_letter_code
_entity_poly.pdbx_strand_id
1 'polypeptide(L)'
;MRARRVENFAFLHEKLQRCNHFSFKANPVAVPLCYPYLGAPAGMREELRAQRIYTPSYWPEVATTESMPDFERTVPGSTVFLPCDQRLSRAQLDMMVRSLLDRRT
;
A
#
# COMPACT_ATOMS: atom_id res chain seq x y z
N MET A 1 -19.69 -3.18 -6.31
CA MET A 1 -18.43 -3.65 -5.68
C MET A 1 -17.17 -3.18 -6.40
N ARG A 2 -17.07 -3.29 -7.74
CA ARG A 2 -15.94 -2.78 -8.55
C ARG A 2 -15.71 -1.27 -8.42
N ALA A 3 -16.75 -0.45 -8.57
CA ALA A 3 -16.64 1.01 -8.55
C ALA A 3 -15.99 1.53 -7.26
N ARG A 4 -16.44 1.05 -6.09
CA ARG A 4 -15.87 1.45 -4.79
C ARG A 4 -14.37 1.12 -4.67
N ARG A 5 -13.92 -0.02 -5.21
CA ARG A 5 -12.49 -0.37 -5.23
C ARG A 5 -11.66 0.61 -6.03
N VAL A 6 -12.17 0.96 -7.21
CA VAL A 6 -11.53 1.92 -8.11
C VAL A 6 -11.49 3.31 -7.48
N GLU A 7 -12.58 3.77 -6.86
CA GLU A 7 -12.64 5.04 -6.12
C GLU A 7 -11.63 5.08 -4.96
N ASN A 8 -11.59 4.02 -4.14
CA ASN A 8 -10.68 3.93 -3.00
C ASN A 8 -9.21 3.94 -3.46
N PHE A 9 -8.88 3.20 -4.51
CA PHE A 9 -7.54 3.20 -5.08
C PHE A 9 -7.18 4.56 -5.68
N ALA A 10 -8.09 5.20 -6.42
CA ALA A 10 -7.87 6.52 -7.00
C ALA A 10 -7.60 7.56 -5.90
N PHE A 11 -8.36 7.50 -4.80
CA PHE A 11 -8.13 8.34 -3.64
C PHE A 11 -6.73 8.12 -3.04
N LEU A 12 -6.32 6.86 -2.82
CA LEU A 12 -4.98 6.55 -2.30
C LEU A 12 -3.89 7.03 -3.26
N HIS A 13 -4.07 6.83 -4.57
CA HIS A 13 -3.11 7.25 -5.60
C HIS A 13 -2.94 8.78 -5.61
N GLU A 14 -4.03 9.52 -5.60
CA GLU A 14 -4.02 10.99 -5.54
C GLU A 14 -3.21 11.50 -4.34
N LYS A 15 -3.38 10.89 -3.16
CA LYS A 15 -2.74 11.36 -1.93
C LYS A 15 -1.31 10.86 -1.74
N LEU A 16 -1.01 9.63 -2.14
CA LEU A 16 0.21 8.93 -1.73
C LEU A 16 1.27 8.87 -2.82
N GLN A 17 0.89 8.98 -4.10
CA GLN A 17 1.81 8.70 -5.20
C GLN A 17 3.05 9.60 -5.20
N ARG A 18 2.88 10.87 -4.80
CA ARG A 18 3.98 11.84 -4.74
C ARG A 18 5.04 11.51 -3.68
N CYS A 19 4.69 10.68 -2.71
CA CYS A 19 5.55 10.23 -1.62
C CYS A 19 5.94 8.76 -1.75
N ASN A 20 5.32 8.03 -2.68
CA ASN A 20 5.60 6.62 -2.92
C ASN A 20 6.97 6.49 -3.60
N HIS A 21 7.84 5.62 -3.08
CA HIS A 21 9.14 5.37 -3.72
C HIS A 21 9.00 4.54 -5.00
N PHE A 22 7.80 4.03 -5.28
CA PHE A 22 7.46 3.36 -6.52
C PHE A 22 6.54 4.24 -7.38
N SER A 23 7.05 4.68 -8.53
CA SER A 23 6.27 5.49 -9.47
C SER A 23 5.54 4.64 -10.49
N PHE A 24 4.22 4.77 -10.61
CA PHE A 24 3.41 4.05 -11.59
C PHE A 24 2.19 4.87 -12.04
N LYS A 25 1.65 4.54 -13.20
CA LYS A 25 0.40 5.12 -13.70
C LYS A 25 -0.77 4.22 -13.32
N ALA A 26 -1.83 4.79 -12.75
CA ALA A 26 -3.07 4.07 -12.53
C ALA A 26 -3.65 3.59 -13.87
N ASN A 27 -3.95 2.29 -13.98
CA ASN A 27 -4.60 1.73 -15.16
C ASN A 27 -6.12 2.00 -15.07
N PRO A 28 -6.71 2.76 -16.01
CA PRO A 28 -8.11 3.18 -15.93
C PRO A 28 -9.12 2.04 -16.07
N VAL A 29 -8.72 0.89 -16.64
CA VAL A 29 -9.63 -0.26 -16.79
C VAL A 29 -9.45 -1.31 -15.68
N ALA A 30 -8.38 -1.22 -14.89
CA ALA A 30 -8.06 -2.20 -13.86
C ALA A 30 -9.02 -2.16 -12.67
N VAL A 31 -9.13 -3.30 -11.97
CA VAL A 31 -9.78 -3.39 -10.66
C VAL A 31 -8.70 -3.77 -9.65
N PRO A 32 -8.18 -2.81 -8.89
CA PRO A 32 -7.02 -3.05 -8.04
C PRO A 32 -7.36 -3.97 -6.87
N LEU A 33 -6.44 -4.88 -6.59
CA LEU A 33 -6.48 -5.73 -5.39
C LEU A 33 -6.07 -4.93 -4.15
N CYS A 34 -5.01 -4.15 -4.28
CA CYS A 34 -4.41 -3.31 -3.24
C CYS A 34 -3.74 -2.09 -3.88
N TYR A 35 -3.33 -1.14 -3.05
CA TYR A 35 -2.45 -0.04 -3.43
C TYR A 35 -1.04 -0.28 -2.87
N PRO A 36 -0.02 -0.51 -3.72
CA PRO A 36 1.35 -0.72 -3.24
C PRO A 36 1.99 0.60 -2.82
N TYR A 37 2.45 0.68 -1.58
CA TYR A 37 3.18 1.83 -1.05
C TYR A 37 4.59 1.41 -0.64
N LEU A 38 5.58 1.74 -1.47
CA LEU A 38 6.98 1.48 -1.24
C LEU A 38 7.62 2.63 -0.43
N GLY A 39 8.42 2.29 0.56
CA GLY A 39 9.04 3.27 1.46
C GLY A 39 8.16 3.66 2.64
N ALA A 40 7.34 2.73 3.13
CA ALA A 40 6.61 2.93 4.37
C ALA A 40 7.57 3.01 5.57
N PRO A 41 7.28 3.84 6.59
CA PRO A 41 8.01 3.85 7.85
C PRO A 41 8.04 2.47 8.53
N ALA A 42 9.08 2.19 9.31
CA ALA A 42 9.14 0.98 10.12
C ALA A 42 7.96 0.93 11.12
N GLY A 43 7.39 -0.26 11.33
CA GLY A 43 6.24 -0.45 12.23
C GLY A 43 4.89 -0.05 11.65
N MET A 44 4.83 0.36 10.37
CA MET A 44 3.58 0.83 9.75
C MET A 44 2.50 -0.26 9.66
N ARG A 45 2.89 -1.51 9.44
CA ARG A 45 1.92 -2.63 9.37
C ARG A 45 1.24 -2.86 10.72
N GLU A 46 2.01 -2.75 11.81
CA GLU A 46 1.56 -2.90 13.18
C GLU A 46 0.63 -1.76 13.58
N GLU A 47 0.96 -0.52 13.19
CA GLU A 47 0.15 0.67 13.41
C GLU A 47 -1.21 0.56 12.69
N LEU A 48 -1.20 0.24 11.40
CA LEU A 48 -2.43 0.02 10.63
C LEU A 48 -3.25 -1.14 11.22
N ARG A 49 -2.60 -2.24 11.65
CA ARG A 49 -3.27 -3.36 12.30
C ARG A 49 -3.95 -2.94 13.61
N ALA A 50 -3.34 -2.07 14.41
CA ALA A 50 -3.95 -1.52 15.63
C ALA A 50 -5.24 -0.73 15.33
N GLN A 51 -5.32 -0.13 14.14
CA GLN A 51 -6.52 0.55 13.61
C GLN A 51 -7.50 -0.40 12.90
N ARG A 52 -7.32 -1.73 13.03
CA ARG A 52 -8.09 -2.79 12.33
C ARG A 52 -7.97 -2.73 10.79
N ILE A 53 -6.85 -2.23 10.30
CA ILE A 53 -6.51 -2.20 8.87
C ILE A 53 -5.43 -3.25 8.63
N TYR A 54 -5.82 -4.36 8.03
CA TYR A 54 -4.92 -5.49 7.78
C TYR A 54 -4.30 -5.35 6.39
N THR A 55 -2.97 -5.42 6.34
CA THR A 55 -2.21 -5.33 5.09
C THR A 55 -1.58 -6.70 4.80
N PRO A 56 -1.82 -7.30 3.61
CA PRO A 56 -1.20 -8.56 3.25
C PRO A 56 0.30 -8.38 3.00
N SER A 57 1.07 -9.44 3.28
CA SER A 57 2.45 -9.60 2.80
C SER A 57 2.44 -10.51 1.59
N TYR A 58 3.10 -10.10 0.51
CA TYR A 58 3.21 -10.88 -0.71
C TYR A 58 4.65 -11.34 -0.94
N TRP A 59 4.78 -12.54 -1.49
CA TRP A 59 6.04 -13.16 -1.91
C TRP A 59 7.18 -13.10 -0.88
N PRO A 60 6.96 -13.49 0.40
CA PRO A 60 8.02 -13.49 1.40
C PRO A 60 9.26 -14.31 0.97
N GLU A 61 9.07 -15.35 0.18
CA GLU A 61 10.12 -16.21 -0.37
C GLU A 61 11.11 -15.46 -1.29
N VAL A 62 10.66 -14.38 -1.93
CA VAL A 62 11.52 -13.57 -2.82
C VAL A 62 12.65 -12.92 -2.02
N ALA A 63 12.43 -12.57 -0.75
CA ALA A 63 13.45 -11.94 0.10
C ALA A 63 14.68 -12.85 0.35
N THR A 64 14.50 -14.17 0.27
CA THR A 64 15.55 -15.17 0.53
C THR A 64 16.04 -15.89 -0.72
N THR A 65 15.49 -15.59 -1.90
CA THR A 65 15.88 -16.26 -3.14
C THR A 65 17.15 -15.62 -3.70
N GLU A 66 18.26 -16.37 -3.74
CA GLU A 66 19.58 -15.86 -4.15
C GLU A 66 19.62 -15.32 -5.58
N SER A 67 18.82 -15.88 -6.49
CA SER A 67 18.79 -15.45 -7.89
C SER A 67 17.98 -14.18 -8.13
N MET A 68 17.29 -13.65 -7.12
CA MET A 68 16.47 -12.44 -7.26
C MET A 68 17.35 -11.19 -7.16
N PRO A 69 17.14 -10.17 -8.00
CA PRO A 69 17.88 -8.93 -7.87
C PRO A 69 17.56 -8.23 -6.54
N ASP A 70 18.49 -7.40 -6.07
CA ASP A 70 18.42 -6.79 -4.74
C ASP A 70 17.13 -6.00 -4.51
N PHE A 71 16.66 -5.27 -5.54
CA PHE A 71 15.43 -4.51 -5.46
C PHE A 71 14.24 -5.42 -5.11
N GLU A 72 14.00 -6.47 -5.89
CA GLU A 72 12.92 -7.43 -5.70
C GLU A 72 13.01 -8.09 -4.33
N ARG A 73 14.22 -8.44 -3.87
CA ARG A 73 14.44 -9.00 -2.52
C ARG A 73 14.00 -8.05 -1.40
N THR A 74 14.08 -6.73 -1.62
CA THR A 74 13.63 -5.75 -0.62
C THR A 74 12.12 -5.51 -0.62
N VAL A 75 11.44 -5.68 -1.76
CA VAL A 75 10.02 -5.32 -1.96
C VAL A 75 9.09 -5.89 -0.89
N PRO A 76 9.16 -7.19 -0.53
CA PRO A 76 8.28 -7.76 0.50
C PRO A 76 8.41 -7.07 1.86
N GLY A 77 9.62 -6.66 2.24
CA GLY A 77 9.89 -5.97 3.51
C GLY A 77 9.51 -4.49 3.48
N SER A 78 9.81 -3.81 2.37
CA SER A 78 9.74 -2.34 2.23
C SER A 78 8.41 -1.80 1.67
N THR A 79 7.50 -2.69 1.23
CA THR A 79 6.21 -2.31 0.63
C THR A 79 5.02 -2.65 1.52
N VAL A 80 4.22 -1.65 1.88
CA VAL A 80 2.91 -1.88 2.50
C VAL A 80 1.84 -1.93 1.42
N PHE A 81 1.18 -3.07 1.28
CA PHE A 81 0.08 -3.26 0.34
C PHE A 81 -1.24 -2.83 0.99
N LEU A 82 -1.64 -1.58 0.76
CA LEU A 82 -2.82 -1.01 1.41
C LEU A 82 -4.10 -1.61 0.82
N PRO A 83 -5.07 -2.00 1.66
CA PRO A 83 -6.37 -2.43 1.16
C PRO A 83 -7.08 -1.24 0.48
N CYS A 84 -7.77 -1.53 -0.62
CA CYS A 84 -8.66 -0.58 -1.30
C CYS A 84 -10.06 -1.18 -1.49
N ASP A 85 -10.38 -2.25 -0.77
CA ASP A 85 -11.64 -2.96 -0.95
C ASP A 85 -12.88 -2.18 -0.52
N GLN A 86 -14.06 -2.64 -0.94
CA GLN A 86 -15.31 -1.92 -0.75
C GLN A 86 -15.78 -1.76 0.71
N ARG A 87 -15.13 -2.43 1.66
CA ARG A 87 -15.48 -2.36 3.10
C ARG A 87 -14.88 -1.13 3.78
N LEU A 88 -13.91 -0.47 3.15
CA LEU A 88 -13.26 0.71 3.72
C LEU A 88 -14.15 1.94 3.59
N SER A 89 -14.36 2.61 4.72
CA SER A 89 -14.95 3.94 4.78
C SER A 89 -13.94 5.02 4.39
N ARG A 90 -14.43 6.20 4.02
CA ARG A 90 -13.57 7.36 3.73
C ARG A 90 -12.70 7.73 4.94
N ALA A 91 -13.26 7.69 6.15
CA ALA A 91 -12.52 7.95 7.38
C ALA A 91 -11.33 6.98 7.57
N GLN A 92 -11.50 5.69 7.26
CA GLN A 92 -10.40 4.73 7.30
C GLN A 92 -9.33 5.04 6.25
N LEU A 93 -9.73 5.41 5.03
CA LEU A 93 -8.76 5.82 3.99
C LEU A 93 -7.97 7.06 4.42
N ASP A 94 -8.64 8.07 4.98
CA ASP A 94 -7.99 9.29 5.47
C ASP A 94 -7.03 8.99 6.64
N MET A 95 -7.40 8.11 7.57
CA MET A 95 -6.51 7.66 8.65
C MET A 95 -5.26 6.96 8.11
N MET A 96 -5.41 6.04 7.15
CA MET A 96 -4.25 5.38 6.51
C MET A 96 -3.30 6.40 5.88
N VAL A 97 -3.85 7.36 5.13
CA VAL A 97 -3.06 8.40 4.48
C VAL A 97 -2.30 9.22 5.52
N ARG A 98 -2.95 9.63 6.62
CA ARG A 98 -2.30 10.38 7.71
C ARG A 98 -1.16 9.58 8.35
N SER A 99 -1.40 8.34 8.77
CA SER A 99 -0.36 7.47 9.35
C SER A 99 0.88 7.34 8.47
N LEU A 100 0.69 7.27 7.14
CA LEU A 100 1.80 7.15 6.18
C LEU A 100 2.56 8.47 5.93
N LEU A 101 1.90 9.62 6.11
CA LEU A 101 2.48 10.93 5.84
C LEU A 101 3.07 11.59 7.09
N ASP A 102 2.48 11.38 8.28
CA ASP A 102 2.87 12.04 9.53
C ASP A 102 4.26 11.60 10.05
N ARG A 103 4.74 10.42 9.66
CA ARG A 103 6.01 9.85 10.13
C ARG A 103 7.17 10.09 9.15
N ARG A 104 7.04 11.08 8.27
CA ARG A 104 8.06 11.47 7.27
C ARG A 104 8.95 12.65 7.71
N THR A 105 8.82 13.14 8.95
CA THR A 105 9.76 14.08 9.60
C THR A 105 10.96 13.37 10.21
#